data_AF-A0A369SZ58-F1
#
_entry.id   AF-A0A369SZ58-F1
#
_cell.length_a   1.000
_cell.length_b   1.000
_cell.length_c   1.000
_cell.angle_alpha   90.00
_cell.angle_beta   90.00
_cell.angle_gamma   90.00
#
_symmetry.space_group_name_H-M   'P 1'
#
loop_
_entity.id
_entity.type
_entity.pdbx_description
1 polymer ?
#
loop_
_entity_poly.entity_id
_entity_poly.type
_entity_poly.pdbx_seq_one_letter_code
_entity_poly.pdbx_strand_id
1 'polypeptide(L)'
;MMNDIKTQILSEFKESDVEKVVFEAAKIIVYVTNKEIFLNGFEIGKNLAQKYKKRIEIRLSPKILENEEKIIEKCEEILNKYKIKYKNIFLERHRSIIVIDTYQPEKIDEGVIREIREKTFCNIVIKRSPLKSSRIIDIVRSYLHKKSKYRVSFLNKVGERIVTRKSTLKRGNYRIIFLGGTREVGRSCILLKTDESSVLLDCGVGMDVGTEKYPAINIEDFNILDLDAAIITHAHLDHIGFIPYLFRLGWKGPVYLTEPTRDIGSLSMLDYVKISKMQGKKSLYEAKDIKEFLKHTYTLGYREVTDITPDIKICLYDAGHVIGSSMVHINIENKHNILYTGDFKYMPTKLLNKPKTLFQRLETLIIESTYGGNNDYHPPREETEKMFIKDIKDVLKDNGKVLIPVLSVGRAQDILLTLIENIENGELPRVNIYTEGILWETSMIHTAYPEFLSDYVRTMILGGENLFEKEYIVKVNPKERDQIIESKEPYIVVSTSGMMQGGPILEYFKRLANDERNLLAFVSYQAQGTLGRRILDGEKSFIIDSEKIEVKIKYKKYDGFSGHADRREILGYIKHLKPKPKQIFVVHGEHPKYFELVNSIRIKLNIEAYAPKLGDSLLLNL
;
A
#
# COMPACT_ATOMS: atom_id res chain seq x y z
N MET A 1 1.24 27.35 33.82
CA MET A 1 1.61 25.98 34.21
C MET A 1 0.53 25.04 33.69
N MET A 2 0.77 24.36 32.60
CA MET A 2 -0.23 23.47 31.98
C MET A 2 0.18 22.05 32.32
N ASN A 3 -0.63 21.40 33.17
CA ASN A 3 -0.42 20.04 33.66
C ASN A 3 -0.07 19.10 32.51
N ASP A 4 1.12 18.50 32.57
CA ASP A 4 1.52 17.40 31.69
C ASP A 4 0.42 16.34 31.74
N ILE A 5 -0.12 15.97 30.58
CA ILE A 5 -1.17 14.93 30.46
C ILE A 5 -0.70 13.62 31.12
N LYS A 6 0.62 13.37 31.17
CA LYS A 6 1.19 12.27 31.95
C LYS A 6 0.91 12.42 33.44
N THR A 7 1.15 13.60 34.02
CA THR A 7 0.85 13.88 35.43
C THR A 7 -0.64 13.73 35.72
N GLN A 8 -1.51 14.19 34.82
CA GLN A 8 -2.96 14.00 34.96
C GLN A 8 -3.34 12.52 34.97
N ILE A 9 -2.84 11.75 34.00
CA ILE A 9 -3.08 10.30 33.95
C ILE A 9 -2.50 9.59 35.18
N LEU A 10 -1.30 9.97 35.63
CA LEU A 10 -0.67 9.41 36.83
C LEU A 10 -1.54 9.64 38.07
N SER A 11 -2.20 10.79 38.19
CA SER A 11 -3.08 11.10 39.33
C SER A 11 -4.35 10.23 39.41
N GLU A 12 -4.68 9.48 38.35
CA GLU A 12 -5.80 8.52 38.35
C GLU A 12 -5.44 7.18 39.02
N PHE A 13 -4.16 6.97 39.35
CA PHE A 13 -3.65 5.74 39.93
C PHE A 13 -2.93 6.04 41.25
N LYS A 14 -2.81 5.01 42.11
CA LYS A 14 -1.88 5.10 43.24
C LYS A 14 -0.45 5.06 42.71
N GLU A 15 0.45 5.82 43.32
CA GLU A 15 1.83 5.95 42.85
C GLU A 15 2.57 4.58 42.82
N SER A 16 2.28 3.69 43.76
CA SER A 16 2.86 2.33 43.81
C SER A 16 2.42 1.41 42.66
N ASP A 17 1.32 1.74 41.99
CA ASP A 17 0.67 0.89 40.98
C ASP A 17 1.14 1.18 39.55
N VAL A 18 1.84 2.29 39.31
CA VAL A 18 2.30 2.72 37.98
C VAL A 18 3.81 2.87 37.94
N GLU A 19 4.47 2.17 37.01
CA GLU A 19 5.90 2.34 36.76
C GLU A 19 6.17 3.66 36.01
N LYS A 20 5.43 3.88 34.92
CA LYS A 20 5.62 5.04 34.03
C LYS A 20 4.47 5.21 33.04
N VAL A 21 4.33 6.42 32.54
CA VAL A 21 3.48 6.76 31.39
C VAL A 21 4.38 7.22 30.25
N VAL A 22 4.22 6.63 29.07
CA VAL A 22 4.97 7.00 27.86
C VAL A 22 4.01 7.25 26.71
N PHE A 23 4.42 8.11 25.78
CA PHE A 23 3.76 8.19 24.48
C PHE A 23 4.37 7.15 23.55
N GLU A 24 3.58 6.43 22.77
CA GLU A 24 4.02 5.48 21.75
C GLU A 24 3.32 5.85 20.44
N ALA A 25 3.99 6.68 19.63
CA ALA A 25 3.38 7.41 18.52
C ALA A 25 2.09 8.13 18.95
N ALA A 26 0.94 7.81 18.37
CA ALA A 26 -0.35 8.44 18.70
C ALA A 26 -1.05 7.87 19.95
N LYS A 27 -0.45 6.88 20.62
CA LYS A 27 -1.02 6.24 21.82
C LYS A 27 -0.32 6.70 23.08
N ILE A 28 -1.05 6.70 24.20
CA ILE A 28 -0.49 6.85 25.54
C ILE A 28 -0.50 5.47 26.18
N ILE A 29 0.66 5.04 26.68
CA ILE A 29 0.85 3.72 27.30
C ILE A 29 1.11 3.93 28.79
N VAL A 30 0.28 3.29 29.62
CA VAL A 30 0.45 3.28 31.08
C VAL A 30 1.01 1.92 31.47
N TYR A 31 2.26 1.90 31.95
CA TYR A 31 2.89 0.69 32.47
C TYR A 31 2.58 0.54 33.95
N VAL A 32 1.82 -0.49 34.30
CA VAL A 32 1.40 -0.78 35.69
C VAL A 32 2.24 -1.89 36.31
N THR A 33 2.46 -1.82 37.61
CA THR A 33 3.15 -2.85 38.41
C THR A 33 2.17 -3.82 39.04
N ASN A 34 0.89 -3.44 39.13
CA ASN A 34 -0.17 -4.25 39.71
C ASN A 34 -0.87 -5.11 38.65
N LYS A 35 -0.89 -6.44 38.87
CA LYS A 35 -1.50 -7.42 37.97
C LYS A 35 -3.02 -7.27 37.87
N GLU A 36 -3.72 -6.96 38.95
CA GLU A 36 -5.18 -6.76 38.92
C GLU A 36 -5.58 -5.55 38.08
N ILE A 37 -4.81 -4.46 38.18
CA ILE A 37 -5.02 -3.27 37.34
C ILE A 37 -4.80 -3.60 35.87
N PHE A 38 -3.78 -4.40 35.55
CA PHE A 38 -3.57 -4.87 34.16
C PHE A 38 -4.75 -5.70 33.64
N LEU A 39 -5.28 -6.62 34.46
CA LEU A 39 -6.42 -7.46 34.06
C LEU A 39 -7.68 -6.64 33.80
N ASN A 40 -7.93 -5.60 34.61
CA ASN A 40 -8.99 -4.62 34.40
C ASN A 40 -8.61 -3.49 33.41
N GLY A 41 -7.44 -3.59 32.78
CA GLY A 41 -6.82 -2.51 32.02
C GLY A 41 -7.59 -2.09 30.78
N PHE A 42 -8.43 -2.96 30.20
CA PHE A 42 -9.29 -2.61 29.08
C PHE A 42 -10.36 -1.58 29.47
N GLU A 43 -11.05 -1.78 30.59
CA GLU A 43 -12.09 -0.86 31.07
C GLU A 43 -11.48 0.46 31.54
N ILE A 44 -10.39 0.38 32.30
CA ILE A 44 -9.64 1.55 32.78
C ILE A 44 -9.15 2.37 31.58
N GLY A 45 -8.49 1.73 30.61
CA GLY A 45 -8.01 2.38 29.39
C GLY A 45 -9.13 3.05 28.59
N LYS A 46 -10.30 2.40 28.47
CA LYS A 46 -11.49 2.97 27.81
C LYS A 46 -12.00 4.22 28.53
N ASN A 47 -12.12 4.17 29.85
CA ASN A 47 -12.59 5.31 30.65
C ASN A 47 -11.64 6.50 30.56
N LEU A 48 -10.34 6.25 30.68
CA LEU A 48 -9.31 7.28 30.52
C LEU A 48 -9.32 7.85 29.09
N ALA A 49 -9.46 7.01 28.07
CA ALA A 49 -9.50 7.46 26.69
C ALA A 49 -10.70 8.39 26.42
N GLN A 50 -11.85 8.11 27.03
CA GLN A 50 -13.03 8.97 26.95
C GLN A 50 -12.83 10.31 27.68
N LYS A 51 -12.16 10.29 28.84
CA LYS A 51 -11.85 11.48 29.66
C LYS A 51 -10.85 12.40 28.95
N TYR A 52 -9.76 11.85 28.46
CA TYR A 52 -8.63 12.61 27.90
C TYR A 52 -8.69 12.79 26.37
N LYS A 53 -9.66 12.18 25.69
CA LYS A 53 -9.80 12.19 24.21
C LYS A 53 -8.52 11.74 23.49
N LYS A 54 -7.79 10.81 24.11
CA LYS A 54 -6.54 10.22 23.62
C LYS A 54 -6.61 8.71 23.73
N ARG A 55 -5.93 7.98 22.85
CA ARG A 55 -5.91 6.51 22.92
C ARG A 55 -5.00 6.08 24.06
N ILE A 56 -5.56 5.40 25.05
CA ILE A 56 -4.84 4.97 26.25
C ILE A 56 -4.84 3.44 26.31
N GLU A 57 -3.67 2.85 26.49
CA GLU A 57 -3.48 1.40 26.61
C GLU A 57 -2.76 1.09 27.92
N ILE A 58 -3.32 0.15 28.70
CA ILE A 58 -2.71 -0.33 29.94
C ILE A 58 -1.87 -1.56 29.63
N ARG A 59 -0.64 -1.60 30.14
CA ARG A 59 0.32 -2.71 29.95
C ARG A 59 1.00 -3.05 31.27
N LEU A 60 1.28 -4.33 31.51
CA LEU A 60 2.08 -4.70 32.68
C LEU A 60 3.53 -4.27 32.47
N SER A 61 4.21 -3.83 33.53
CA SER A 61 5.64 -3.49 33.49
C SER A 61 6.48 -4.69 33.00
N PRO A 62 7.35 -4.50 31.99
CA PRO A 62 8.26 -5.55 31.52
C PRO A 62 9.22 -6.10 32.60
N LYS A 63 9.41 -5.37 33.72
CA LYS A 63 10.29 -5.74 34.83
C LYS A 63 9.74 -6.91 35.64
N ILE A 64 8.43 -7.07 35.68
CA ILE A 64 7.73 -8.11 36.48
C ILE A 64 7.13 -9.22 35.61
N LEU A 65 7.38 -9.17 34.29
CA LEU A 65 7.08 -10.29 33.40
C LEU A 65 8.01 -11.46 33.69
N GLU A 66 7.44 -12.66 33.67
CA GLU A 66 8.19 -13.92 33.75
C GLU A 66 9.18 -14.08 32.59
N ASN A 67 9.96 -15.17 32.59
CA ASN A 67 10.85 -15.50 31.48
C ASN A 67 10.04 -15.66 30.16
N GLU A 68 10.65 -15.26 29.04
CA GLU A 68 10.06 -15.34 27.71
C GLU A 68 9.60 -16.75 27.32
N GLU A 69 10.40 -17.78 27.59
CA GLU A 69 10.08 -19.19 27.30
C GLU A 69 8.77 -19.58 28.00
N LYS A 70 8.66 -19.31 29.30
CA LYS A 70 7.44 -19.59 30.08
C LYS A 70 6.21 -18.84 29.59
N ILE A 71 6.38 -17.60 29.14
CA ILE A 71 5.27 -16.80 28.60
C ILE A 71 4.77 -17.40 27.28
N ILE A 72 5.70 -17.80 26.41
CA ILE A 72 5.40 -18.44 25.13
C ILE A 72 4.74 -19.81 25.39
N GLU A 73 5.31 -20.65 26.26
CA GLU A 73 4.74 -21.96 26.65
C GLU A 73 3.28 -21.83 27.11
N LYS A 74 2.98 -20.90 28.03
CA LYS A 74 1.60 -20.65 28.49
C LYS A 74 0.67 -20.22 27.35
N CYS A 75 1.17 -19.42 26.41
CA CYS A 75 0.39 -19.03 25.24
C CYS A 75 0.13 -20.25 24.33
N GLU A 76 1.13 -21.09 24.11
CA GLU A 76 1.02 -22.31 23.30
C GLU A 76 0.06 -23.32 23.92
N GLU A 77 0.12 -23.54 25.23
CA GLU A 77 -0.81 -24.40 25.98
C GLU A 77 -2.27 -24.01 25.73
N ILE A 78 -2.56 -22.70 25.77
CA ILE A 78 -3.91 -22.19 25.53
C ILE A 78 -4.29 -22.36 24.05
N LEU A 79 -3.43 -21.99 23.11
CA LEU A 79 -3.72 -22.18 21.69
C LEU A 79 -3.95 -23.67 21.35
N ASN A 80 -3.19 -24.58 21.95
CA ASN A 80 -3.32 -26.03 21.81
C ASN A 80 -4.63 -26.54 22.44
N LYS A 81 -5.00 -26.06 23.63
CA LYS A 81 -6.29 -26.34 24.29
C LYS A 81 -7.47 -26.04 23.36
N TYR A 82 -7.40 -24.93 22.63
CA TYR A 82 -8.43 -24.50 21.65
C TYR A 82 -8.21 -25.05 20.23
N LYS A 83 -7.19 -25.90 20.01
CA LYS A 83 -6.84 -26.49 18.69
C LYS A 83 -6.64 -25.42 17.60
N ILE A 84 -6.02 -24.29 17.97
CA ILE A 84 -5.77 -23.16 17.07
C ILE A 84 -4.41 -23.37 16.41
N LYS A 85 -4.40 -23.50 15.07
CA LYS A 85 -3.16 -23.66 14.31
C LYS A 85 -2.45 -22.32 14.15
N TYR A 86 -1.25 -22.20 14.70
CA TYR A 86 -0.40 -21.02 14.54
C TYR A 86 0.90 -21.36 13.78
N LYS A 87 1.57 -20.31 13.30
CA LYS A 87 2.85 -20.37 12.60
C LYS A 87 4.01 -19.97 13.53
N ASN A 88 3.87 -18.81 14.19
CA ASN A 88 4.88 -18.28 15.10
C ASN A 88 4.20 -17.54 16.27
N ILE A 89 4.90 -17.47 17.39
CA ILE A 89 4.56 -16.61 18.52
C ILE A 89 5.79 -15.79 18.85
N PHE A 90 5.63 -14.47 18.97
CA PHE A 90 6.71 -13.56 19.28
C PHE A 90 6.39 -12.77 20.55
N LEU A 91 7.31 -12.73 21.51
CA LEU A 91 7.20 -11.85 22.67
C LEU A 91 7.92 -10.51 22.40
N GLU A 92 7.16 -9.44 22.23
CA GLU A 92 7.71 -8.09 22.30
C GLU A 92 7.87 -7.66 23.76
N ARG A 93 8.85 -8.24 24.46
CA ARG A 93 9.03 -8.08 25.92
C ARG A 93 9.01 -6.63 26.39
N HIS A 94 9.69 -5.73 25.67
CA HIS A 94 9.74 -4.30 26.02
C HIS A 94 8.38 -3.59 25.93
N ARG A 95 7.43 -4.16 25.21
CA ARG A 95 6.06 -3.68 25.07
C ARG A 95 5.05 -4.55 25.80
N SER A 96 5.45 -5.64 26.46
CA SER A 96 4.52 -6.57 27.11
C SER A 96 3.41 -7.04 26.16
N ILE A 97 3.77 -7.31 24.91
CA ILE A 97 2.86 -7.74 23.84
C ILE A 97 3.30 -9.10 23.33
N ILE A 98 2.35 -10.03 23.19
CA ILE A 98 2.52 -11.26 22.42
C ILE A 98 1.93 -11.04 21.04
N VAL A 99 2.71 -11.31 20.00
CA VAL A 99 2.24 -11.33 18.62
C VAL A 99 2.04 -12.78 18.21
N ILE A 100 0.81 -13.13 17.83
CA ILE A 100 0.44 -14.48 17.40
C ILE A 100 0.21 -14.46 15.90
N ASP A 101 1.09 -15.13 15.16
CA ASP A 101 0.96 -15.36 13.73
C ASP A 101 0.17 -16.64 13.51
N THR A 102 -1.09 -16.55 13.08
CA THR A 102 -2.01 -17.69 13.00
C THR A 102 -2.70 -17.80 11.65
N TYR A 103 -2.94 -19.03 11.19
CA TYR A 103 -3.74 -19.29 9.99
C TYR A 103 -5.24 -19.09 10.26
N GLN A 104 -5.64 -19.10 11.53
CA GLN A 104 -7.03 -19.11 11.99
C GLN A 104 -7.28 -18.00 13.03
N PRO A 105 -7.03 -16.71 12.71
CA PRO A 105 -7.20 -15.62 13.67
C PRO A 105 -8.66 -15.48 14.13
N GLU A 106 -9.63 -15.87 13.31
CA GLU A 106 -11.06 -15.89 13.67
C GLU A 106 -11.40 -16.84 14.83
N LYS A 107 -10.54 -17.82 15.15
CA LYS A 107 -10.72 -18.71 16.31
C LYS A 107 -10.21 -18.12 17.62
N ILE A 108 -9.46 -17.02 17.58
CA ILE A 108 -8.94 -16.35 18.78
C ILE A 108 -9.93 -15.24 19.15
N ASP A 109 -11.01 -15.63 19.83
CA ASP A 109 -12.06 -14.71 20.31
C ASP A 109 -11.65 -13.97 21.60
N GLU A 110 -12.54 -13.11 22.11
CA GLU A 110 -12.30 -12.36 23.35
C GLU A 110 -12.06 -13.26 24.57
N GLY A 111 -12.65 -14.46 24.59
CA GLY A 111 -12.46 -15.44 25.66
C GLY A 111 -11.04 -16.01 25.65
N VAL A 112 -10.55 -16.43 24.49
CA VAL A 112 -9.17 -16.90 24.31
C VAL A 112 -8.18 -15.77 24.61
N ILE A 113 -8.46 -14.55 24.14
CA ILE A 113 -7.63 -13.37 24.44
C ILE A 113 -7.55 -13.13 25.94
N ARG A 114 -8.69 -13.19 26.65
CA ARG A 114 -8.73 -13.00 28.10
C ARG A 114 -7.94 -14.08 28.84
N GLU A 115 -8.09 -15.35 28.48
CA GLU A 115 -7.35 -16.44 29.12
C GLU A 115 -5.83 -16.31 28.91
N ILE A 116 -5.40 -15.98 27.69
CA ILE A 116 -3.97 -15.73 27.42
C ILE A 116 -3.47 -14.53 28.23
N ARG A 117 -4.22 -13.42 28.28
CA ARG A 117 -3.87 -12.23 29.09
C ARG A 117 -3.74 -12.57 30.57
N GLU A 118 -4.67 -13.35 31.12
CA GLU A 118 -4.67 -13.78 32.53
C GLU A 118 -3.46 -14.64 32.88
N LYS A 119 -3.03 -15.53 31.97
CA LYS A 119 -1.91 -16.44 32.21
C LYS A 119 -0.54 -15.82 31.92
N THR A 120 -0.46 -14.93 30.93
CA THR A 120 0.81 -14.37 30.44
C THR A 120 1.10 -12.96 30.93
N PHE A 121 0.07 -12.22 31.33
CA PHE A 121 0.13 -10.78 31.62
C PHE A 121 0.64 -9.91 30.47
N CYS A 122 0.42 -10.36 29.23
CA CYS A 122 0.76 -9.63 28.02
C CYS A 122 -0.50 -9.25 27.24
N ASN A 123 -0.49 -8.08 26.60
CA ASN A 123 -1.48 -7.75 25.59
C ASN A 123 -1.23 -8.60 24.33
N ILE A 124 -2.27 -8.83 23.52
CA ILE A 124 -2.18 -9.75 22.39
C ILE A 124 -2.43 -8.99 21.09
N VAL A 125 -1.56 -9.21 20.11
CA VAL A 125 -1.73 -8.75 18.73
C VAL A 125 -1.81 -9.98 17.86
N ILE A 126 -2.97 -10.17 17.22
CA ILE A 126 -3.20 -11.30 16.32
C ILE A 126 -2.85 -10.87 14.89
N LYS A 127 -2.08 -11.69 14.19
CA LYS A 127 -1.72 -11.49 12.79
C LYS A 127 -2.10 -12.71 11.98
N ARG A 128 -2.81 -12.51 10.87
CA ARG A 128 -3.10 -13.61 9.93
C ARG A 128 -1.82 -14.01 9.23
N SER A 129 -1.50 -15.29 9.26
CA SER A 129 -0.48 -15.90 8.42
C SER A 129 -1.08 -16.14 7.03
N PRO A 130 -0.35 -15.85 5.95
CA PRO A 130 -0.80 -16.23 4.61
C PRO A 130 -0.99 -17.75 4.50
N LEU A 131 -1.88 -18.19 3.61
CA LEU A 131 -2.25 -19.61 3.46
C LEU A 131 -1.04 -20.49 3.11
N LYS A 132 -0.08 -19.95 2.37
CA LYS A 132 1.29 -20.48 2.22
C LYS A 132 2.34 -19.46 2.63
N SER A 133 3.58 -19.93 2.78
CA SER A 133 4.69 -19.09 3.21
C SER A 133 4.94 -17.94 2.22
N SER A 134 4.88 -16.72 2.76
CA SER A 134 5.40 -15.51 2.12
C SER A 134 6.76 -15.20 2.77
N ARG A 135 7.81 -15.25 1.95
CA ARG A 135 9.16 -14.91 2.39
C ARG A 135 9.24 -13.46 2.84
N ILE A 136 8.56 -12.52 2.17
CA ILE A 136 8.65 -11.10 2.54
C ILE A 136 7.94 -10.82 3.86
N ILE A 137 6.76 -11.40 4.10
CA ILE A 137 6.06 -11.27 5.39
C ILE A 137 6.93 -11.81 6.52
N ASP A 138 7.55 -12.97 6.33
CA ASP A 138 8.44 -13.57 7.33
C ASP A 138 9.67 -12.70 7.60
N ILE A 139 10.30 -12.18 6.54
CA ILE A 139 11.43 -11.25 6.67
C ILE A 139 11.03 -9.99 7.43
N VAL A 140 9.89 -9.38 7.06
CA VAL A 140 9.42 -8.13 7.68
C VAL A 140 9.08 -8.36 9.16
N ARG A 141 8.28 -9.37 9.48
CA ARG A 141 7.88 -9.67 10.87
C ARG A 141 9.08 -10.02 11.74
N SER A 142 9.94 -10.92 11.27
CA SER A 142 11.18 -11.29 11.99
C SER A 142 12.10 -10.08 12.22
N TYR A 143 12.26 -9.23 11.19
CA TYR A 143 13.08 -8.03 11.31
C TYR A 143 12.50 -7.02 12.31
N LEU A 144 11.19 -6.76 12.26
CA LEU A 144 10.51 -5.86 13.20
C LEU A 144 10.59 -6.38 14.64
N HIS A 145 10.39 -7.69 14.84
CA HIS A 145 10.53 -8.33 16.15
C HIS A 145 11.96 -8.18 16.69
N LYS A 146 12.99 -8.49 15.88
CA LYS A 146 14.40 -8.30 16.24
C LYS A 146 14.75 -6.84 16.56
N LYS A 147 13.99 -5.88 16.04
CA LYS A 147 14.16 -4.44 16.26
C LYS A 147 13.18 -3.84 17.27
N SER A 148 12.40 -4.66 17.98
CA SER A 148 11.40 -4.21 18.98
C SER A 148 11.96 -3.19 19.98
N LYS A 149 13.14 -3.45 20.56
CA LYS A 149 13.82 -2.52 21.49
C LYS A 149 14.07 -1.13 20.88
N TYR A 150 14.57 -1.09 19.65
CA TYR A 150 14.79 0.16 18.92
C TYR A 150 13.46 0.86 18.64
N ARG A 151 12.45 0.09 18.19
CA ARG A 151 11.13 0.62 17.85
C ARG A 151 10.44 1.26 19.04
N VAL A 152 10.56 0.71 20.25
CA VAL A 152 10.05 1.37 21.47
C VAL A 152 10.66 2.76 21.63
N SER A 153 11.99 2.88 21.57
CA SER A 153 12.65 4.19 21.70
C SER A 153 12.23 5.16 20.60
N PHE A 154 12.13 4.67 19.36
CA PHE A 154 11.69 5.45 18.21
C PHE A 154 10.25 5.95 18.36
N LEU A 155 9.29 5.05 18.63
CA LEU A 155 7.88 5.39 18.80
C LEU A 155 7.66 6.33 19.98
N ASN A 156 8.46 6.19 21.05
CA ASN A 156 8.42 7.12 22.16
C ASN A 156 8.85 8.52 21.75
N LYS A 157 9.96 8.67 21.02
CA LYS A 157 10.39 9.97 20.50
C LYS A 157 9.34 10.60 19.58
N VAL A 158 8.72 9.80 18.72
CA VAL A 158 7.63 10.27 17.85
C VAL A 158 6.44 10.75 18.68
N GLY A 159 6.02 9.98 19.69
CA GLY A 159 4.91 10.34 20.55
C GLY A 159 5.17 11.59 21.40
N GLU A 160 6.37 11.72 21.98
CA GLU A 160 6.77 12.95 22.68
C GLU A 160 6.66 14.16 21.75
N ARG A 161 7.17 14.08 20.52
CA ARG A 161 7.08 15.19 19.56
C ARG A 161 5.64 15.59 19.25
N ILE A 162 4.75 14.60 19.09
CA ILE A 162 3.33 14.82 18.76
C ILE A 162 2.59 15.46 19.95
N VAL A 163 2.84 15.01 21.18
CA VAL A 163 2.02 15.38 22.34
C VAL A 163 2.57 16.58 23.12
N THR A 164 3.90 16.73 23.22
CA THR A 164 4.50 17.78 24.07
C THR A 164 4.48 19.17 23.45
N ARG A 165 4.44 19.25 22.11
CA ARG A 165 4.31 20.52 21.41
C ARG A 165 2.83 20.87 21.35
N LYS A 166 2.41 21.94 22.02
CA LYS A 166 1.06 22.50 21.81
C LYS A 166 1.11 23.29 20.51
N SER A 167 0.18 23.03 19.61
CA SER A 167 0.07 23.86 18.43
C SER A 167 -0.29 25.30 18.80
N THR A 168 0.48 26.21 18.25
CA THR A 168 0.34 27.67 18.25
C THR A 168 -0.09 28.20 16.90
N LEU A 169 -0.41 27.30 15.94
CA LEU A 169 -0.72 27.62 14.56
C LEU A 169 -1.74 28.75 14.50
N LYS A 170 -1.34 29.92 14.00
CA LYS A 170 -2.28 31.01 13.74
C LYS A 170 -3.09 30.68 12.48
N ARG A 171 -4.22 31.37 12.26
CA ARG A 171 -4.94 31.20 10.97
C ARG A 171 -4.00 31.61 9.83
N GLY A 172 -3.82 30.73 8.85
CA GLY A 172 -3.52 31.15 7.48
C GLY A 172 -2.13 30.86 6.91
N ASN A 173 -1.28 30.06 7.56
CA ASN A 173 0.03 29.66 7.03
C ASN A 173 0.16 28.15 6.86
N TYR A 174 -0.70 27.54 6.05
CA TYR A 174 -0.50 26.17 5.59
C TYR A 174 -0.51 26.14 4.05
N ARG A 175 0.53 25.56 3.48
CA ARG A 175 0.81 25.55 2.04
C ARG A 175 1.16 24.16 1.54
N ILE A 176 0.90 23.93 0.27
CA ILE A 176 1.27 22.71 -0.45
C ILE A 176 2.35 23.07 -1.45
N ILE A 177 3.44 22.32 -1.43
CA ILE A 177 4.58 22.48 -2.33
C ILE A 177 4.72 21.22 -3.15
N PHE A 178 4.71 21.36 -4.46
CA PHE A 178 4.70 20.21 -5.37
C PHE A 178 6.12 19.84 -5.80
N LEU A 179 6.61 18.69 -5.35
CA LEU A 179 7.99 18.23 -5.58
C LEU A 179 8.12 17.17 -6.68
N GLY A 180 6.99 16.66 -7.18
CA GLY A 180 6.94 15.68 -8.28
C GLY A 180 5.51 15.15 -8.50
N GLY A 181 5.28 14.50 -9.64
CA GLY A 181 3.95 14.01 -10.01
C GLY A 181 3.00 15.12 -10.47
N THR A 182 3.52 16.24 -10.94
CA THR A 182 2.72 17.36 -11.45
C THR A 182 2.91 17.52 -12.95
N ARG A 183 1.81 17.41 -13.72
CA ARG A 183 1.82 17.45 -15.20
C ARG A 183 2.60 16.30 -15.85
N GLU A 184 2.77 15.22 -15.11
CA GLU A 184 3.48 14.00 -15.47
C GLU A 184 2.87 12.82 -14.68
N VAL A 185 3.23 11.60 -15.05
CA VAL A 185 2.99 10.37 -14.29
C VAL A 185 4.34 9.87 -13.77
N GLY A 186 4.43 9.57 -12.47
CA GLY A 186 5.70 9.21 -11.84
C GLY A 186 6.17 10.20 -10.77
N ARG A 187 7.11 9.74 -9.93
CA ARG A 187 7.78 10.53 -8.86
C ARG A 187 6.86 11.38 -7.98
N SER A 188 5.65 10.90 -7.71
CA SER A 188 4.66 11.58 -6.86
C SER A 188 5.28 11.98 -5.52
N CYS A 189 5.27 13.27 -5.22
CA CYS A 189 5.86 13.82 -4.02
C CYS A 189 5.30 15.22 -3.76
N ILE A 190 4.54 15.36 -2.67
CA ILE A 190 3.90 16.62 -2.29
C ILE A 190 4.30 16.94 -0.86
N LEU A 191 4.77 18.15 -0.61
CA LEU A 191 5.12 18.61 0.72
C LEU A 191 4.00 19.51 1.29
N LEU A 192 3.36 19.04 2.36
CA LEU A 192 2.47 19.85 3.17
C LEU A 192 3.29 20.55 4.26
N LYS A 193 3.30 21.88 4.24
CA LYS A 193 3.96 22.71 5.26
C LYS A 193 2.94 23.54 6.02
N THR A 194 3.07 23.54 7.35
CA THR A 194 2.46 24.52 8.25
C THR A 194 3.58 25.34 8.90
N ASP A 195 3.24 26.31 9.76
CA ASP A 195 4.25 27.00 10.58
C ASP A 195 5.00 26.04 11.53
N GLU A 196 4.46 24.85 11.79
CA GLU A 196 4.94 23.94 12.85
C GLU A 196 5.35 22.56 12.35
N SER A 197 4.93 22.19 11.15
CA SER A 197 5.06 20.83 10.63
C SER A 197 5.37 20.77 9.15
N SER A 198 6.15 19.75 8.80
CA SER A 198 6.57 19.46 7.44
C SER A 198 6.29 17.99 7.14
N VAL A 199 5.34 17.69 6.26
CA VAL A 199 4.87 16.32 6.00
C VAL A 199 4.88 16.03 4.51
N LEU A 200 5.54 14.94 4.10
CA LEU A 200 5.48 14.44 2.73
C LEU A 200 4.23 13.58 2.50
N LEU A 201 3.57 13.78 1.37
CA LEU A 201 2.57 12.90 0.80
C LEU A 201 3.18 12.23 -0.43
N ASP A 202 3.40 10.92 -0.32
CA ASP A 202 4.20 10.11 -1.23
C ASP A 202 5.65 10.61 -1.42
N CYS A 203 6.50 9.72 -1.92
CA CYS A 203 7.86 10.03 -2.35
C CYS A 203 8.33 8.94 -3.31
N GLY A 204 7.95 9.09 -4.57
CA GLY A 204 8.15 8.07 -5.61
C GLY A 204 9.38 8.23 -6.49
N VAL A 205 9.58 7.25 -7.37
CA VAL A 205 10.55 7.30 -8.48
C VAL A 205 9.79 7.28 -9.80
N GLY A 206 10.09 8.23 -10.68
CA GLY A 206 9.54 8.36 -12.02
C GLY A 206 10.16 7.38 -13.01
N MET A 207 9.64 7.40 -14.23
CA MET A 207 10.06 6.49 -15.30
C MET A 207 11.14 7.06 -16.23
N ASP A 208 11.47 8.34 -16.07
CA ASP A 208 12.42 9.05 -16.93
C ASP A 208 13.88 8.60 -16.75
N VAL A 209 14.73 9.05 -17.68
CA VAL A 209 16.17 8.80 -17.65
C VAL A 209 16.87 9.91 -16.86
N GLY A 210 17.97 9.58 -16.16
CA GLY A 210 18.76 10.56 -15.43
C GLY A 210 18.16 10.93 -14.06
N THR A 211 18.36 12.18 -13.63
CA THR A 211 17.92 12.71 -12.33
C THR A 211 16.48 13.22 -12.33
N GLU A 212 15.90 13.44 -13.51
CA GLU A 212 14.52 13.93 -13.68
C GLU A 212 13.48 12.91 -13.18
N LYS A 213 13.88 11.65 -13.01
CA LYS A 213 13.01 10.62 -12.40
C LYS A 213 12.88 10.72 -10.87
N TYR A 214 13.52 11.69 -10.22
CA TYR A 214 13.45 11.83 -8.76
C TYR A 214 12.67 13.09 -8.35
N PRO A 215 12.06 13.09 -7.16
CA PRO A 215 11.43 14.30 -6.61
C PRO A 215 12.46 15.42 -6.42
N ALA A 216 12.01 16.67 -6.63
CA ALA A 216 12.81 17.88 -6.49
C ALA A 216 13.06 18.24 -5.01
N ILE A 217 13.86 17.42 -4.32
CA ILE A 217 14.22 17.62 -2.90
C ILE A 217 15.36 18.63 -2.69
N ASN A 218 15.86 19.25 -3.77
CA ASN A 218 16.93 20.25 -3.75
C ASN A 218 16.40 21.69 -3.84
N ILE A 219 15.10 21.90 -3.72
CA ILE A 219 14.50 23.24 -3.69
C ILE A 219 14.67 23.87 -2.30
N GLU A 220 14.72 25.20 -2.25
CA GLU A 220 14.92 25.98 -1.01
C GLU A 220 13.85 25.67 0.06
N ASP A 221 12.63 25.41 -0.39
CA ASP A 221 11.50 25.10 0.49
C ASP A 221 11.56 23.69 1.11
N PHE A 222 12.48 22.82 0.69
CA PHE A 222 12.63 21.46 1.23
C PHE A 222 13.91 21.33 2.05
N ASN A 223 13.75 20.94 3.32
CA ASN A 223 14.85 20.56 4.19
C ASN A 223 14.53 19.23 4.88
N ILE A 224 15.39 18.24 4.67
CA ILE A 224 15.21 16.90 5.23
C ILE A 224 15.28 16.87 6.76
N LEU A 225 15.99 17.83 7.37
CA LEU A 225 16.12 17.94 8.83
C LEU A 225 14.82 18.41 9.49
N ASP A 226 14.00 19.16 8.75
CA ASP A 226 12.71 19.68 9.23
C ASP A 226 11.56 18.72 8.94
N LEU A 227 11.81 17.62 8.21
CA LEU A 227 10.76 16.69 7.78
C LEU A 227 10.23 15.85 8.94
N ASP A 228 8.97 16.10 9.32
CA ASP A 228 8.34 15.45 10.45
C ASP A 228 7.87 14.04 10.14
N ALA A 229 7.28 13.82 8.97
CA ALA A 229 6.68 12.54 8.61
C ALA A 229 6.58 12.39 7.09
N ALA A 230 6.43 11.14 6.64
CA ALA A 230 5.94 10.83 5.30
C ALA A 230 4.68 9.96 5.39
N ILE A 231 3.72 10.19 4.50
CA ILE A 231 2.50 9.41 4.38
C ILE A 231 2.49 8.80 2.98
N ILE A 232 2.35 7.48 2.89
CA ILE A 232 2.37 6.77 1.62
C ILE A 232 0.98 6.22 1.31
N THR A 233 0.46 6.60 0.14
CA THR A 233 -0.87 6.21 -0.33
C THR A 233 -0.91 4.72 -0.65
N HIS A 234 0.06 4.22 -1.41
CA HIS A 234 0.10 2.84 -1.86
C HIS A 234 1.51 2.38 -2.29
N ALA A 235 1.63 1.12 -2.72
CA ALA A 235 2.91 0.42 -2.81
C ALA A 235 3.65 0.55 -4.15
N HIS A 236 3.10 1.25 -5.14
CA HIS A 236 3.79 1.41 -6.42
C HIS A 236 5.02 2.33 -6.27
N LEU A 237 6.05 2.06 -7.07
CA LEU A 237 7.37 2.67 -6.91
C LEU A 237 7.37 4.18 -7.21
N ASP A 238 6.46 4.64 -8.05
CA ASP A 238 6.16 6.04 -8.31
C ASP A 238 5.46 6.78 -7.17
N HIS A 239 5.15 6.08 -6.06
CA HIS A 239 4.63 6.67 -4.82
C HIS A 239 5.50 6.37 -3.58
N ILE A 240 6.15 5.20 -3.50
CA ILE A 240 6.98 4.82 -2.34
C ILE A 240 8.48 4.75 -2.63
N GLY A 241 8.86 4.63 -3.90
CA GLY A 241 10.17 4.14 -4.30
C GLY A 241 11.35 5.01 -3.85
N PHE A 242 11.15 6.28 -3.52
CA PHE A 242 12.23 7.18 -3.10
C PHE A 242 12.41 7.23 -1.58
N ILE A 243 11.47 6.69 -0.80
CA ILE A 243 11.52 6.71 0.67
C ILE A 243 12.80 6.12 1.27
N PRO A 244 13.32 4.96 0.83
CA PRO A 244 14.58 4.42 1.36
C PRO A 244 15.77 5.38 1.16
N TYR A 245 15.75 6.18 0.09
CA TYR A 245 16.80 7.15 -0.16
C TYR A 245 16.80 8.28 0.86
N LEU A 246 15.63 8.70 1.37
CA LEU A 246 15.57 9.70 2.46
C LEU A 246 16.30 9.19 3.72
N PHE A 247 16.16 7.90 4.06
CA PHE A 247 16.92 7.30 5.18
C PHE A 247 18.42 7.27 4.91
N ARG A 248 18.82 7.01 3.65
CA ARG A 248 20.22 7.09 3.24
C ARG A 248 20.79 8.50 3.38
N LEU A 249 19.97 9.53 3.15
CA LEU A 249 20.30 10.94 3.36
C LEU A 249 20.28 11.36 4.85
N GLY A 250 19.90 10.47 5.76
CA GLY A 250 19.95 10.70 7.21
C GLY A 250 18.62 11.02 7.87
N TRP A 251 17.50 11.02 7.14
CA TRP A 251 16.17 11.14 7.73
C TRP A 251 15.85 9.98 8.68
N LYS A 252 15.17 10.27 9.79
CA LYS A 252 14.81 9.29 10.84
C LYS A 252 13.37 9.47 11.33
N GLY A 253 12.53 10.09 10.51
CA GLY A 253 11.12 10.34 10.83
C GLY A 253 10.22 9.12 10.56
N PRO A 254 8.99 9.13 11.09
CA PRO A 254 7.99 8.10 10.82
C PRO A 254 7.47 8.11 9.38
N VAL A 255 7.18 6.91 8.88
CA VAL A 255 6.41 6.69 7.65
C VAL A 255 5.06 6.06 8.00
N TYR A 256 3.97 6.68 7.57
CA TYR A 256 2.60 6.22 7.80
C TYR A 256 2.01 5.61 6.54
N LEU A 257 1.48 4.39 6.64
CA LEU A 257 0.88 3.65 5.53
C LEU A 257 0.07 2.45 6.05
N THR A 258 -0.63 1.73 5.16
CA THR A 258 -1.30 0.48 5.53
C THR A 258 -0.31 -0.70 5.63
N GLU A 259 -0.71 -1.78 6.33
CA GLU A 259 0.11 -3.00 6.42
C GLU A 259 0.40 -3.67 5.06
N PRO A 260 -0.59 -3.85 4.16
CA PRO A 260 -0.31 -4.38 2.84
C PRO A 260 0.65 -3.49 2.05
N THR A 261 0.49 -2.16 2.15
CA THR A 261 1.40 -1.23 1.47
C THR A 261 2.84 -1.37 1.95
N ARG A 262 3.07 -1.66 3.25
CA ARG A 262 4.42 -1.86 3.79
C ARG A 262 5.08 -3.09 3.19
N ASP A 263 4.36 -4.20 3.18
CA ASP A 263 4.93 -5.49 2.78
C ASP A 263 5.16 -5.54 1.28
N ILE A 264 4.17 -5.08 0.51
CA ILE A 264 4.27 -5.01 -0.95
C ILE A 264 5.28 -3.96 -1.39
N GLY A 265 5.31 -2.79 -0.73
CA GLY A 265 6.31 -1.75 -1.00
C GLY A 265 7.72 -2.27 -0.73
N SER A 266 7.92 -3.00 0.38
CA SER A 266 9.21 -3.63 0.69
C SER A 266 9.63 -4.65 -0.35
N LEU A 267 8.70 -5.49 -0.81
CA LEU A 267 8.93 -6.46 -1.89
C LEU A 267 9.34 -5.75 -3.18
N SER A 268 8.58 -4.72 -3.58
CA SER A 268 8.81 -3.96 -4.83
C SER A 268 10.12 -3.19 -4.80
N MET A 269 10.48 -2.58 -3.66
CA MET A 269 11.74 -1.87 -3.49
C MET A 269 12.94 -2.83 -3.49
N LEU A 270 12.81 -4.03 -2.92
CA LEU A 270 13.87 -5.07 -3.00
C LEU A 270 14.05 -5.57 -4.43
N ASP A 271 12.95 -5.77 -5.16
CA ASP A 271 13.01 -6.18 -6.57
C ASP A 271 13.63 -5.09 -7.44
N TYR A 272 13.31 -3.81 -7.21
CA TYR A 272 13.97 -2.68 -7.86
C TYR A 272 15.49 -2.68 -7.65
N VAL A 273 15.96 -2.92 -6.42
CA VAL A 273 17.41 -3.03 -6.13
C VAL A 273 18.03 -4.21 -6.87
N LYS A 274 17.33 -5.35 -6.92
CA LYS A 274 17.79 -6.57 -7.61
C LYS A 274 17.90 -6.35 -9.12
N ILE A 275 16.86 -5.83 -9.75
CA ILE A 275 16.81 -5.55 -11.19
C ILE A 275 17.90 -4.54 -11.57
N SER A 276 18.05 -3.46 -10.79
CA SER A 276 19.11 -2.47 -11.04
C SER A 276 20.49 -3.11 -11.09
N LYS A 277 20.81 -4.00 -10.13
CA LYS A 277 22.08 -4.73 -10.10
C LYS A 277 22.24 -5.68 -11.29
N MET A 278 21.19 -6.41 -11.67
CA MET A 278 21.22 -7.31 -12.83
C MET A 278 21.48 -6.57 -14.13
N GLN A 279 21.00 -5.33 -14.26
CA GLN A 279 21.26 -4.46 -15.41
C GLN A 279 22.63 -3.76 -15.36
N GLY A 280 23.50 -4.09 -14.39
CA GLY A 280 24.79 -3.41 -14.20
C GLY A 280 24.68 -1.94 -13.78
N LYS A 281 23.49 -1.49 -13.35
CA LYS A 281 23.24 -0.10 -12.93
C LYS A 281 23.41 0.04 -11.42
N LYS A 282 23.90 1.20 -10.97
CA LYS A 282 23.93 1.53 -9.55
C LYS A 282 22.51 1.84 -9.08
N SER A 283 22.01 1.05 -8.11
CA SER A 283 20.74 1.32 -7.45
C SER A 283 20.81 2.60 -6.61
N LEU A 284 19.67 3.30 -6.50
CA LEU A 284 19.52 4.51 -5.70
C LEU A 284 19.81 4.27 -4.20
N TYR A 285 19.37 3.11 -3.72
CA TYR A 285 19.51 2.66 -2.33
C TYR A 285 19.81 1.16 -2.28
N GLU A 286 20.14 0.67 -1.09
CA GLU A 286 20.47 -0.71 -0.80
C GLU A 286 19.43 -1.36 0.13
N ALA A 287 19.50 -2.69 0.30
CA ALA A 287 18.60 -3.41 1.19
C ALA A 287 18.67 -2.95 2.66
N LYS A 288 19.79 -2.33 3.09
CA LYS A 288 19.92 -1.74 4.43
C LYS A 288 19.03 -0.51 4.61
N ASP A 289 18.82 0.27 3.55
CA ASP A 289 18.02 1.49 3.58
C ASP A 289 16.51 1.13 3.62
N ILE A 290 16.11 0.04 2.95
CA ILE A 290 14.75 -0.54 3.06
C ILE A 290 14.50 -1.08 4.48
N LYS A 291 15.53 -1.66 5.12
CA LYS A 291 15.46 -2.05 6.53
C LYS A 291 15.28 -0.85 7.46
N GLU A 292 15.92 0.28 7.18
CA GLU A 292 15.68 1.54 7.91
C GLU A 292 14.23 2.00 7.75
N PHE A 293 13.69 2.00 6.52
CA PHE A 293 12.27 2.26 6.26
C PHE A 293 11.35 1.40 7.12
N LEU A 294 11.59 0.08 7.19
CA LEU A 294 10.78 -0.83 8.00
C LEU A 294 10.79 -0.47 9.50
N LYS A 295 11.94 -0.09 10.06
CA LYS A 295 12.02 0.30 11.49
C LYS A 295 11.19 1.54 11.81
N HIS A 296 11.13 2.47 10.86
CA HIS A 296 10.46 3.77 11.01
C HIS A 296 9.01 3.75 10.51
N THR A 297 8.54 2.63 9.99
CA THR A 297 7.15 2.48 9.54
C THR A 297 6.19 2.30 10.72
N TYR A 298 5.12 3.09 10.73
CA TYR A 298 3.95 2.97 11.60
C TYR A 298 2.72 2.65 10.73
N THR A 299 2.18 1.44 10.88
CA THR A 299 1.06 0.99 10.05
C THR A 299 -0.29 1.38 10.63
N LEU A 300 -1.23 1.76 9.77
CA LEU A 300 -2.57 2.21 10.12
C LEU A 300 -3.64 1.37 9.40
N GLY A 301 -4.75 1.12 10.09
CA GLY A 301 -5.95 0.60 9.45
C GLY A 301 -6.74 1.70 8.72
N TYR A 302 -7.66 1.30 7.85
CA TYR A 302 -8.62 2.26 7.30
C TYR A 302 -9.52 2.84 8.39
N ARG A 303 -9.86 4.12 8.26
CA ARG A 303 -10.73 4.90 9.17
C ARG A 303 -10.15 5.08 10.58
N GLU A 304 -8.84 4.91 10.71
CA GLU A 304 -8.12 5.10 11.96
C GLU A 304 -7.61 6.55 12.10
N VAL A 305 -8.32 7.41 12.83
CA VAL A 305 -7.87 8.79 13.08
C VAL A 305 -6.62 8.80 13.95
N THR A 306 -5.54 9.40 13.45
CA THR A 306 -4.20 9.35 14.04
C THR A 306 -3.56 10.73 14.06
N ASP A 307 -3.13 11.21 15.23
CA ASP A 307 -2.29 12.40 15.36
C ASP A 307 -0.87 12.05 14.85
N ILE A 308 -0.31 12.81 13.90
CA ILE A 308 1.03 12.54 13.31
C ILE A 308 2.03 13.66 13.57
N THR A 309 1.51 14.86 13.81
CA THR A 309 2.21 16.04 14.30
C THR A 309 1.30 16.73 15.33
N PRO A 310 1.75 17.80 16.01
CA PRO A 310 0.92 18.56 16.94
C PRO A 310 -0.37 19.13 16.33
N ASP A 311 -0.33 19.48 15.05
CA ASP A 311 -1.35 20.22 14.32
C ASP A 311 -2.03 19.40 13.21
N ILE A 312 -1.47 18.25 12.82
CA ILE A 312 -1.98 17.41 11.73
C ILE A 312 -2.45 16.05 12.24
N LYS A 313 -3.69 15.71 11.89
CA LYS A 313 -4.26 14.37 12.00
C LYS A 313 -4.52 13.79 10.63
N ILE A 314 -4.37 12.47 10.51
CA ILE A 314 -4.70 11.75 9.29
C ILE A 314 -5.69 10.62 9.54
N CYS A 315 -6.40 10.26 8.48
CA CYS A 315 -7.29 9.12 8.42
C CYS A 315 -7.19 8.51 7.02
N LEU A 316 -6.81 7.23 6.94
CA LEU A 316 -6.68 6.53 5.66
C LEU A 316 -8.04 5.95 5.23
N TYR A 317 -8.41 6.14 3.98
CA TYR A 317 -9.62 5.57 3.38
C TYR A 317 -9.25 4.69 2.20
N ASP A 318 -10.00 3.63 1.93
CA ASP A 318 -9.78 2.75 0.78
C ASP A 318 -9.85 3.54 -0.56
N ALA A 319 -8.81 3.40 -1.38
CA ALA A 319 -8.72 4.00 -2.71
C ALA A 319 -9.14 3.05 -3.86
N GLY A 320 -9.33 1.76 -3.59
CA GLY A 320 -9.78 0.78 -4.59
C GLY A 320 -8.79 0.50 -5.73
N HIS A 321 -7.55 1.00 -5.63
CA HIS A 321 -6.55 0.94 -6.70
C HIS A 321 -5.73 -0.35 -6.70
N VAL A 322 -5.05 -0.60 -5.57
CA VAL A 322 -4.34 -1.84 -5.21
C VAL A 322 -4.61 -2.20 -3.74
N ILE A 323 -4.32 -3.44 -3.31
CA ILE A 323 -4.52 -3.82 -1.90
C ILE A 323 -3.77 -2.87 -0.96
N GLY A 324 -4.46 -2.37 0.06
CA GLY A 324 -3.90 -1.39 1.01
C GLY A 324 -3.79 0.03 0.47
N SER A 325 -4.11 0.30 -0.80
CA SER A 325 -4.11 1.66 -1.35
C SER A 325 -5.06 2.57 -0.57
N SER A 326 -4.62 3.80 -0.32
CA SER A 326 -5.32 4.71 0.56
C SER A 326 -5.40 6.13 0.03
N MET A 327 -6.60 6.69 0.11
CA MET A 327 -6.80 8.13 0.11
C MET A 327 -6.48 8.65 1.51
N VAL A 328 -5.76 9.75 1.59
CA VAL A 328 -5.34 10.36 2.86
C VAL A 328 -6.23 11.57 3.13
N HIS A 329 -7.11 11.44 4.13
CA HIS A 329 -7.82 12.58 4.69
C HIS A 329 -6.96 13.21 5.77
N ILE A 330 -6.65 14.50 5.60
CA ILE A 330 -5.74 15.26 6.45
C ILE A 330 -6.55 16.38 7.09
N ASN A 331 -6.52 16.45 8.41
CA ASN A 331 -7.13 17.50 9.20
C ASN A 331 -6.02 18.34 9.84
N ILE A 332 -5.98 19.63 9.48
CA ILE A 332 -5.05 20.62 10.04
C ILE A 332 -5.81 21.41 11.10
N GLU A 333 -5.65 21.04 12.38
CA GLU A 333 -6.31 21.65 13.55
C GLU A 333 -7.82 21.96 13.41
N ASN A 334 -8.59 21.16 12.69
CA ASN A 334 -9.98 21.50 12.32
C ASN A 334 -10.13 22.89 11.66
N LYS A 335 -9.07 23.45 11.08
CA LYS A 335 -9.09 24.70 10.32
C LYS A 335 -9.25 24.42 8.84
N HIS A 336 -8.54 23.41 8.31
CA HIS A 336 -8.59 23.03 6.91
C HIS A 336 -8.44 21.53 6.73
N ASN A 337 -9.20 20.94 5.82
CA ASN A 337 -9.17 19.52 5.52
C ASN A 337 -8.82 19.30 4.05
N ILE A 338 -7.87 18.40 3.86
CA ILE A 338 -7.37 17.98 2.55
C ILE A 338 -7.73 16.52 2.35
N LEU A 339 -8.21 16.16 1.17
CA LEU A 339 -8.24 14.77 0.73
C LEU A 339 -7.23 14.63 -0.41
N TYR A 340 -6.18 13.83 -0.19
CA TYR A 340 -5.26 13.42 -1.24
C TYR A 340 -5.64 12.01 -1.68
N THR A 341 -5.97 11.82 -2.96
CA THR A 341 -6.47 10.53 -3.43
C THR A 341 -5.38 9.48 -3.58
N GLY A 342 -4.13 9.89 -3.85
CA GLY A 342 -3.19 9.02 -4.56
C GLY A 342 -3.80 8.55 -5.87
N ASP A 343 -3.43 7.35 -6.30
CA ASP A 343 -4.14 6.64 -7.35
C ASP A 343 -5.40 5.95 -6.79
N PHE A 344 -6.50 6.00 -7.53
CA PHE A 344 -7.78 5.46 -7.08
C PHE A 344 -8.61 4.88 -8.23
N LYS A 345 -9.54 3.98 -7.89
CA LYS A 345 -10.53 3.43 -8.83
C LYS A 345 -11.93 3.67 -8.26
N TYR A 346 -12.83 4.34 -8.96
CA TYR A 346 -14.17 4.66 -8.44
C TYR A 346 -15.27 3.70 -8.92
N MET A 347 -14.88 2.44 -9.09
CA MET A 347 -15.74 1.31 -9.40
C MET A 347 -15.25 0.08 -8.62
N PRO A 348 -16.16 -0.82 -8.20
CA PRO A 348 -15.73 -2.09 -7.62
C PRO A 348 -14.99 -2.91 -8.68
N THR A 349 -13.95 -3.63 -8.25
CA THR A 349 -13.29 -4.67 -9.05
C THR A 349 -13.55 -6.02 -8.39
N LYS A 350 -13.09 -7.13 -9.00
CA LYS A 350 -13.18 -8.43 -8.32
C LYS A 350 -12.36 -8.42 -7.04
N LEU A 351 -11.21 -7.74 -7.07
CA LEU A 351 -10.27 -7.70 -5.97
C LEU A 351 -10.59 -6.67 -4.88
N LEU A 352 -11.13 -5.50 -5.22
CA LEU A 352 -11.18 -4.33 -4.32
C LEU A 352 -12.53 -3.62 -4.34
N ASN A 353 -12.83 -2.98 -3.21
CA ASN A 353 -14.06 -2.21 -3.03
C ASN A 353 -13.97 -0.82 -3.67
N LYS A 354 -15.13 -0.23 -3.92
CA LYS A 354 -15.26 1.15 -4.38
C LYS A 354 -15.01 2.15 -3.23
N PRO A 355 -14.21 3.21 -3.43
CA PRO A 355 -13.97 4.28 -2.46
C PRO A 355 -15.23 4.96 -1.96
N LYS A 356 -15.19 5.40 -0.70
CA LYS A 356 -16.24 6.22 -0.09
C LYS A 356 -16.11 7.68 -0.55
N THR A 357 -17.25 8.38 -0.55
CA THR A 357 -17.34 9.80 -0.94
C THR A 357 -17.85 10.71 0.18
N LEU A 358 -18.08 10.16 1.37
CA LEU A 358 -18.61 10.89 2.51
C LEU A 358 -17.50 11.15 3.54
N PHE A 359 -17.24 12.43 3.79
CA PHE A 359 -16.28 12.93 4.75
C PHE A 359 -16.96 13.96 5.67
N GLN A 360 -16.42 14.17 6.87
CA GLN A 360 -16.99 15.15 7.81
C GLN A 360 -16.79 16.59 7.32
N ARG A 361 -15.60 16.88 6.78
CA ARG A 361 -15.20 18.20 6.28
C ARG A 361 -14.12 18.06 5.21
N LEU A 362 -14.20 18.87 4.17
CA LEU A 362 -13.29 18.83 3.03
C LEU A 362 -13.25 20.21 2.34
N GLU A 363 -12.08 20.85 2.34
CA GLU A 363 -11.86 22.12 1.66
C GLU A 363 -11.05 21.95 0.37
N THR A 364 -10.03 21.10 0.39
CA THR A 364 -9.11 20.90 -0.73
C THR A 364 -9.08 19.43 -1.13
N LEU A 365 -9.23 19.16 -2.41
CA LEU A 365 -9.02 17.84 -2.98
C LEU A 365 -7.76 17.88 -3.85
N ILE A 366 -6.85 16.93 -3.66
CA ILE A 366 -5.73 16.66 -4.55
C ILE A 366 -6.02 15.33 -5.22
N ILE A 367 -6.19 15.32 -6.54
CA ILE A 367 -6.71 14.18 -7.29
C ILE A 367 -5.82 13.82 -8.49
N GLU A 368 -5.63 12.53 -8.74
CA GLU A 368 -4.92 12.03 -9.93
C GLU A 368 -5.67 12.35 -11.24
N SER A 369 -4.95 12.25 -12.36
CA SER A 369 -5.47 12.54 -13.70
C SER A 369 -4.89 11.64 -14.79
N THR A 370 -4.53 10.41 -14.45
CA THR A 370 -3.95 9.42 -15.38
C THR A 370 -4.80 9.24 -16.63
N TYR A 371 -6.14 9.28 -16.43
CA TYR A 371 -7.18 9.20 -17.46
C TYR A 371 -8.08 10.45 -17.43
N GLY A 372 -7.48 11.64 -17.27
CA GLY A 372 -8.21 12.91 -17.23
C GLY A 372 -8.69 13.42 -18.60
N GLY A 373 -8.14 12.90 -19.71
CA GLY A 373 -8.34 13.41 -21.05
C GLY A 373 -9.74 13.17 -21.60
N ASN A 374 -10.20 14.00 -22.51
CA ASN A 374 -11.58 14.02 -23.02
C ASN A 374 -12.06 12.68 -23.60
N ASN A 375 -11.14 11.84 -24.08
CA ASN A 375 -11.44 10.54 -24.67
C ASN A 375 -11.00 9.36 -23.79
N ASP A 376 -10.52 9.62 -22.57
CA ASP A 376 -10.04 8.60 -21.63
C ASP A 376 -11.21 7.93 -20.89
N TYR A 377 -12.12 7.34 -21.67
CA TYR A 377 -13.21 6.52 -21.18
C TYR A 377 -12.85 5.04 -21.36
N HIS A 378 -13.03 4.26 -20.31
CA HIS A 378 -12.88 2.82 -20.41
C HIS A 378 -14.19 2.18 -20.90
N PRO A 379 -14.11 1.08 -21.67
CA PRO A 379 -15.27 0.26 -21.92
C PRO A 379 -15.80 -0.28 -20.58
N PRO A 380 -17.11 -0.59 -20.49
CA PRO A 380 -17.66 -1.30 -19.35
C PRO A 380 -16.82 -2.53 -19.01
N ARG A 381 -16.61 -2.76 -17.72
CA ARG A 381 -15.75 -3.85 -17.23
C ARG A 381 -16.22 -5.21 -17.76
N GLU A 382 -17.52 -5.45 -17.73
CA GLU A 382 -18.13 -6.69 -18.20
C GLU A 382 -17.88 -6.95 -19.69
N GLU A 383 -18.00 -5.92 -20.53
CA GLU A 383 -17.71 -6.03 -21.97
C GLU A 383 -16.23 -6.33 -22.22
N THR A 384 -15.34 -5.66 -21.46
CA THR A 384 -13.90 -5.90 -21.54
C THR A 384 -13.56 -7.33 -21.13
N GLU A 385 -14.15 -7.85 -20.06
CA GLU A 385 -13.95 -9.23 -19.61
C GLU A 385 -14.44 -10.24 -20.65
N LYS A 386 -15.65 -10.06 -21.21
CA LYS A 386 -16.18 -10.93 -22.26
C LYS A 386 -15.26 -10.97 -23.48
N MET A 387 -14.79 -9.81 -23.93
CA MET A 387 -13.86 -9.72 -25.06
C MET A 387 -12.51 -10.40 -24.75
N PHE A 388 -11.95 -10.14 -23.56
CA PHE A 388 -10.70 -10.74 -23.11
C PHE A 388 -10.76 -12.27 -23.04
N ILE A 389 -11.82 -12.80 -22.43
CA ILE A 389 -12.02 -14.25 -22.32
C ILE A 389 -12.24 -14.88 -23.69
N LYS A 390 -13.04 -14.25 -24.56
CA LYS A 390 -13.24 -14.73 -25.93
C LYS A 390 -11.92 -14.83 -26.69
N ASP A 391 -11.13 -13.76 -26.70
CA ASP A 391 -9.87 -13.72 -27.45
C ASP A 391 -8.86 -14.76 -26.91
N ILE A 392 -8.82 -14.97 -25.59
CA ILE A 392 -8.02 -16.04 -24.98
C ILE A 392 -8.52 -17.42 -25.41
N LYS A 393 -9.83 -17.66 -25.36
CA LYS A 393 -10.44 -18.94 -25.74
C LYS A 393 -10.11 -19.31 -27.18
N ASP A 394 -10.21 -18.35 -28.09
CA ASP A 394 -9.90 -18.54 -29.51
C ASP A 394 -8.42 -18.91 -29.70
N VAL A 395 -7.50 -18.20 -29.03
CA VAL A 395 -6.06 -18.49 -29.06
C VAL A 395 -5.74 -19.88 -28.53
N LEU A 396 -6.31 -20.27 -27.39
CA LEU A 396 -6.06 -21.58 -26.79
C LEU A 396 -6.62 -22.72 -27.66
N LYS A 397 -7.76 -22.51 -28.33
CA LYS A 397 -8.37 -23.48 -29.26
C LYS A 397 -7.48 -23.75 -30.48
N ASP A 398 -6.73 -22.74 -30.93
CA ASP A 398 -5.79 -22.85 -32.05
C ASP A 398 -4.37 -23.32 -31.60
N ASN A 399 -4.25 -23.90 -30.40
CA ASN A 399 -2.98 -24.29 -29.76
C ASN A 399 -1.96 -23.15 -29.64
N GLY A 400 -2.45 -21.91 -29.53
CA GLY A 400 -1.64 -20.72 -29.28
C GLY A 400 -1.36 -20.50 -27.79
N LYS A 401 -0.46 -19.56 -27.52
CA LYS A 401 -0.03 -19.16 -26.17
C LYS A 401 -0.43 -17.71 -25.90
N VAL A 402 -0.86 -17.42 -24.68
CA VAL A 402 -1.25 -16.06 -24.28
C VAL A 402 -0.21 -15.47 -23.33
N LEU A 403 0.32 -14.30 -23.67
CA LEU A 403 1.21 -13.51 -22.85
C LEU A 403 0.46 -12.32 -22.27
N ILE A 404 0.43 -12.21 -20.94
CA ILE A 404 -0.24 -11.14 -20.22
C ILE A 404 0.81 -10.39 -19.38
N PRO A 405 1.40 -9.30 -19.91
CA PRO A 405 2.25 -8.41 -19.13
C PRO A 405 1.42 -7.74 -18.01
N VAL A 406 1.86 -7.91 -16.77
CA VAL A 406 1.22 -7.31 -15.58
C VAL A 406 2.23 -6.61 -14.68
N LEU A 407 1.78 -5.55 -14.01
CA LEU A 407 2.50 -5.05 -12.84
C LEU A 407 2.37 -6.09 -11.71
N SER A 408 3.41 -6.22 -10.89
CA SER A 408 3.47 -7.17 -9.78
C SER A 408 2.32 -7.03 -8.79
N VAL A 409 1.80 -5.80 -8.65
CA VAL A 409 0.84 -5.40 -7.62
C VAL A 409 -0.38 -4.77 -8.28
N GLY A 410 -1.55 -5.32 -7.99
CA GLY A 410 -2.84 -4.79 -8.42
C GLY A 410 -3.46 -5.63 -9.52
N ARG A 411 -3.18 -5.26 -10.77
CA ARG A 411 -3.87 -5.83 -11.94
C ARG A 411 -3.67 -7.33 -12.10
N ALA A 412 -2.49 -7.84 -11.71
CA ALA A 412 -2.20 -9.26 -11.84
C ALA A 412 -3.17 -10.16 -11.07
N GLN A 413 -3.50 -9.80 -9.83
CA GLN A 413 -4.43 -10.58 -9.01
C GLN A 413 -5.87 -10.52 -9.55
N ASP A 414 -6.30 -9.35 -10.03
CA ASP A 414 -7.61 -9.15 -10.65
C ASP A 414 -7.76 -9.94 -11.96
N ILE A 415 -6.69 -10.03 -12.76
CA ILE A 415 -6.62 -10.89 -13.95
C ILE A 415 -6.62 -12.37 -13.57
N LEU A 416 -5.84 -12.78 -12.58
CA LEU A 416 -5.85 -14.18 -12.13
C LEU A 416 -7.25 -14.59 -11.68
N LEU A 417 -7.93 -13.78 -10.88
CA LEU A 417 -9.32 -14.06 -10.47
C LEU A 417 -10.27 -14.16 -11.68
N THR A 418 -10.09 -13.29 -12.68
CA THR A 418 -10.89 -13.33 -13.91
C THR A 418 -10.66 -14.64 -14.68
N LEU A 419 -9.41 -15.08 -14.82
CA LEU A 419 -9.07 -16.35 -15.48
C LEU A 419 -9.60 -17.55 -14.70
N ILE A 420 -9.39 -17.57 -13.37
CA ILE A 420 -9.88 -18.64 -12.48
C ILE A 420 -11.39 -18.78 -12.62
N GLU A 421 -12.15 -17.71 -12.45
CA GLU A 421 -13.61 -17.76 -12.52
C GLU A 421 -14.10 -18.33 -13.86
N ASN A 422 -13.47 -17.93 -14.97
CA ASN A 422 -13.86 -18.43 -16.30
C ASN A 422 -13.40 -19.87 -16.56
N ILE A 423 -12.33 -20.35 -15.93
CA ILE A 423 -11.96 -21.78 -15.98
C ILE A 423 -12.95 -22.61 -15.13
N GLU A 424 -13.25 -22.17 -13.91
CA GLU A 424 -14.17 -22.89 -13.01
C GLU A 424 -15.61 -22.91 -13.55
N ASN A 425 -16.03 -21.88 -14.28
CA ASN A 425 -17.32 -21.83 -14.98
C ASN A 425 -17.33 -22.61 -16.32
N GLY A 426 -16.20 -23.16 -16.76
CA GLY A 426 -16.09 -23.90 -18.03
C GLY A 426 -16.06 -23.03 -19.30
N GLU A 427 -15.95 -21.70 -19.15
CA GLU A 427 -15.83 -20.77 -20.27
C GLU A 427 -14.45 -20.82 -20.94
N LEU A 428 -13.40 -21.02 -20.14
CA LEU A 428 -12.04 -21.30 -20.60
C LEU A 428 -11.68 -22.77 -20.36
N PRO A 429 -10.91 -23.41 -21.27
CA PRO A 429 -10.37 -24.73 -21.02
C PRO A 429 -9.37 -24.67 -19.85
N ARG A 430 -9.29 -25.77 -19.09
CA ARG A 430 -8.31 -25.90 -18.00
C ARG A 430 -6.90 -26.08 -18.58
N VAL A 431 -6.17 -24.98 -18.67
CA VAL A 431 -4.76 -24.91 -19.13
C VAL A 431 -3.86 -24.37 -18.02
N ASN A 432 -2.55 -24.62 -18.14
CA ASN A 432 -1.58 -24.06 -17.21
C ASN A 432 -1.53 -22.52 -17.34
N ILE A 433 -1.62 -21.85 -16.20
CA ILE A 433 -1.37 -20.42 -16.00
C ILE A 433 -0.02 -20.28 -15.30
N TYR A 434 1.02 -19.96 -16.06
CA TYR A 434 2.36 -19.74 -15.56
C TYR A 434 2.50 -18.34 -14.98
N THR A 435 2.92 -18.27 -13.72
CA THR A 435 3.18 -17.01 -13.00
C THR A 435 4.67 -16.88 -12.71
N GLU A 436 5.27 -15.74 -13.07
CA GLU A 436 6.69 -15.48 -12.82
C GLU A 436 6.91 -14.04 -12.27
N GLY A 437 8.10 -13.81 -11.71
CA GLY A 437 8.46 -12.57 -11.02
C GLY A 437 8.02 -12.59 -9.55
N ILE A 438 7.68 -11.42 -9.02
CA ILE A 438 7.22 -11.27 -7.63
C ILE A 438 5.70 -11.50 -7.48
N LEU A 439 5.02 -11.98 -8.53
CA LEU A 439 3.57 -12.17 -8.57
C LEU A 439 3.08 -13.16 -7.50
N TRP A 440 3.69 -14.34 -7.42
CA TRP A 440 3.34 -15.36 -6.42
C TRP A 440 3.44 -14.80 -4.99
N GLU A 441 4.56 -14.15 -4.69
CA GLU A 441 4.81 -13.55 -3.38
C GLU A 441 3.77 -12.47 -3.06
N THR A 442 3.40 -11.66 -4.07
CA THR A 442 2.37 -10.65 -3.93
C THR A 442 0.99 -11.27 -3.67
N SER A 443 0.61 -12.34 -4.37
CA SER A 443 -0.64 -13.07 -4.13
C SER A 443 -0.70 -13.66 -2.72
N MET A 444 0.42 -14.17 -2.19
CA MET A 444 0.47 -14.63 -0.80
C MET A 444 0.22 -13.49 0.19
N ILE A 445 0.78 -12.30 -0.06
CA ILE A 445 0.51 -11.11 0.75
C ILE A 445 -0.99 -10.76 0.75
N HIS A 446 -1.68 -10.91 -0.38
CA HIS A 446 -3.13 -10.66 -0.44
C HIS A 446 -3.90 -11.58 0.52
N THR A 447 -3.53 -12.87 0.59
CA THR A 447 -4.19 -13.82 1.51
C THR A 447 -3.94 -13.53 3.00
N ALA A 448 -2.87 -12.79 3.33
CA ALA A 448 -2.58 -12.36 4.70
C ALA A 448 -3.44 -11.16 5.14
N TYR A 449 -4.05 -10.42 4.20
CA TYR A 449 -4.75 -9.16 4.47
C TYR A 449 -6.18 -9.13 3.88
N PRO A 450 -7.04 -10.12 4.17
CA PRO A 450 -8.38 -10.21 3.59
C PRO A 450 -9.29 -9.03 3.95
N GLU A 451 -9.02 -8.31 5.04
CA GLU A 451 -9.76 -7.10 5.44
C GLU A 451 -9.53 -5.89 4.51
N PHE A 452 -8.53 -5.95 3.64
CA PHE A 452 -8.22 -4.94 2.61
C PHE A 452 -8.75 -5.33 1.21
N LEU A 453 -9.48 -6.43 1.10
CA LEU A 453 -10.01 -6.96 -0.16
C LEU A 453 -11.53 -6.75 -0.26
N SER A 454 -12.07 -6.99 -1.46
CA SER A 454 -13.51 -7.00 -1.69
C SER A 454 -14.21 -8.00 -0.76
N ASP A 455 -15.48 -7.74 -0.43
CA ASP A 455 -16.25 -8.66 0.43
C ASP A 455 -16.33 -10.08 -0.16
N TYR A 456 -16.38 -10.18 -1.50
CA TYR A 456 -16.33 -11.46 -2.24
C TYR A 456 -15.02 -12.22 -1.96
N VAL A 457 -13.87 -11.60 -2.22
CA VAL A 457 -12.55 -12.23 -2.06
C VAL A 457 -12.25 -12.52 -0.58
N ARG A 458 -12.62 -11.58 0.29
CA ARG A 458 -12.53 -11.75 1.74
C ARG A 458 -13.30 -12.99 2.20
N THR A 459 -14.54 -13.16 1.77
CA THR A 459 -15.38 -14.29 2.18
C THR A 459 -14.76 -15.61 1.76
N MET A 460 -14.26 -15.72 0.53
CA MET A 460 -13.60 -16.95 0.05
C MET A 460 -12.34 -17.28 0.86
N ILE A 461 -11.45 -16.30 1.09
CA ILE A 461 -10.23 -16.49 1.89
C ILE A 461 -10.57 -16.91 3.32
N LEU A 462 -11.57 -16.26 3.95
CA LEU A 462 -12.01 -16.60 5.30
C LEU A 462 -12.71 -17.96 5.38
N GLY A 463 -13.34 -18.40 4.29
CA GLY A 463 -13.90 -19.75 4.13
C GLY A 463 -12.84 -20.84 3.94
N GLY A 464 -11.55 -20.46 3.82
CA GLY A 464 -10.44 -21.40 3.62
C GLY A 464 -10.18 -21.75 2.15
N GLU A 465 -10.81 -21.06 1.20
CA GLU A 465 -10.52 -21.24 -0.21
C GLU A 465 -9.18 -20.61 -0.58
N ASN A 466 -8.40 -21.33 -1.37
CA ASN A 466 -7.11 -20.85 -1.84
C ASN A 466 -7.21 -20.28 -3.26
N LEU A 467 -7.66 -19.03 -3.35
CA LEU A 467 -7.99 -18.38 -4.62
C LEU A 467 -6.85 -18.38 -5.63
N PHE A 468 -5.63 -18.10 -5.16
CA PHE A 468 -4.47 -17.96 -6.04
C PHE A 468 -3.64 -19.25 -6.17
N GLU A 469 -4.13 -20.36 -5.62
CA GLU A 469 -3.42 -21.64 -5.60
C GLU A 469 -4.29 -22.77 -6.12
N LYS A 470 -4.80 -22.58 -7.34
CA LYS A 470 -5.37 -23.66 -8.13
C LYS A 470 -4.24 -24.51 -8.72
N GLU A 471 -4.47 -25.81 -8.92
CA GLU A 471 -3.46 -26.73 -9.45
C GLU A 471 -2.91 -26.30 -10.82
N TYR A 472 -3.71 -25.57 -11.60
CA TYR A 472 -3.33 -25.03 -12.90
C TYR A 472 -2.61 -23.67 -12.82
N ILE A 473 -2.43 -23.08 -11.64
CA ILE A 473 -1.62 -21.87 -11.44
C ILE A 473 -0.22 -22.28 -11.00
N VAL A 474 0.72 -22.21 -11.94
CA VAL A 474 2.07 -22.74 -11.77
C VAL A 474 3.05 -21.60 -11.53
N LYS A 475 3.73 -21.62 -10.39
CA LYS A 475 4.85 -20.72 -10.12
C LYS A 475 6.09 -21.19 -10.89
N VAL A 476 6.57 -20.37 -11.82
CA VAL A 476 7.72 -20.71 -12.66
C VAL A 476 9.03 -20.52 -11.91
N ASN A 477 9.89 -21.54 -11.97
CA ASN A 477 11.32 -21.38 -11.69
C ASN A 477 12.01 -20.89 -12.96
N PRO A 478 12.84 -19.82 -12.93
CA PRO A 478 13.55 -19.34 -14.12
C PRO A 478 14.33 -20.42 -14.89
N LYS A 479 14.76 -21.50 -14.23
CA LYS A 479 15.45 -22.64 -14.88
C LYS A 479 14.55 -23.50 -15.78
N GLU A 480 13.23 -23.46 -15.54
CA GLU A 480 12.22 -24.23 -16.28
C GLU A 480 11.63 -23.42 -17.45
N ARG A 481 11.99 -22.13 -17.56
CA ARG A 481 11.38 -21.21 -18.52
C ARG A 481 11.51 -21.69 -19.97
N ASP A 482 12.69 -22.16 -20.36
CA ASP A 482 12.94 -22.62 -21.73
C ASP A 482 12.05 -23.82 -22.10
N GLN A 483 11.91 -24.78 -21.18
CA GLN A 483 11.01 -25.92 -21.37
C GLN A 483 9.55 -25.50 -21.51
N ILE A 484 9.11 -24.51 -20.72
CA ILE A 484 7.75 -23.94 -20.82
C ILE A 484 7.56 -23.26 -22.19
N ILE A 485 8.53 -22.48 -22.63
CA ILE A 485 8.48 -21.77 -23.92
C ILE A 485 8.34 -22.77 -25.09
N GLU A 486 9.12 -23.85 -25.06
CA GLU A 486 9.17 -24.89 -26.09
C GLU A 486 7.98 -25.85 -26.08
N SER A 487 7.15 -25.82 -25.01
CA SER A 487 5.97 -26.67 -24.93
C SER A 487 5.03 -26.49 -26.13
N LYS A 488 4.53 -27.62 -26.65
CA LYS A 488 3.54 -27.65 -27.73
C LYS A 488 2.11 -27.42 -27.24
N GLU A 489 1.87 -27.62 -25.94
CA GLU A 489 0.57 -27.41 -25.32
C GLU A 489 0.24 -25.92 -25.20
N PRO A 490 -1.03 -25.51 -25.36
CA PRO A 490 -1.46 -24.14 -25.11
C PRO A 490 -1.38 -23.79 -23.63
N TYR A 491 -1.00 -22.56 -23.33
CA TYR A 491 -0.92 -22.05 -21.96
C TYR A 491 -1.04 -20.53 -21.90
N ILE A 492 -1.21 -20.03 -20.67
CA ILE A 492 -1.24 -18.61 -20.36
C ILE A 492 -0.02 -18.26 -19.51
N VAL A 493 0.66 -17.15 -19.80
CA VAL A 493 1.73 -16.57 -18.97
C VAL A 493 1.25 -15.24 -18.43
N VAL A 494 1.22 -15.11 -17.10
CA VAL A 494 0.96 -13.85 -16.38
C VAL A 494 2.24 -13.46 -15.67
N SER A 495 2.94 -12.44 -16.16
CA SER A 495 4.29 -12.13 -15.67
C SER A 495 4.64 -10.65 -15.74
N THR A 496 5.64 -10.27 -14.92
CA THR A 496 6.19 -8.92 -14.88
C THR A 496 7.22 -8.69 -16.01
N SER A 497 7.44 -7.46 -16.48
CA SER A 497 6.80 -6.20 -16.07
C SER A 497 5.65 -5.77 -16.99
N GLY A 498 4.64 -5.12 -16.42
CA GLY A 498 3.39 -4.77 -17.10
C GLY A 498 3.51 -3.84 -18.30
N MET A 499 4.63 -3.12 -18.42
CA MET A 499 4.92 -2.24 -19.57
C MET A 499 6.05 -2.76 -20.46
N MET A 500 6.48 -4.01 -20.26
CA MET A 500 7.53 -4.67 -21.03
C MET A 500 8.87 -3.91 -21.06
N GLN A 501 9.23 -3.24 -19.97
CA GLN A 501 10.54 -2.56 -19.86
C GLN A 501 11.66 -3.50 -19.37
N GLY A 502 11.30 -4.71 -18.97
CA GLY A 502 12.19 -5.68 -18.35
C GLY A 502 11.39 -6.84 -17.74
N GLY A 503 12.13 -7.73 -17.07
CA GLY A 503 11.54 -8.85 -16.34
C GLY A 503 11.22 -10.06 -17.23
N PRO A 504 10.67 -11.13 -16.65
CA PRO A 504 10.54 -12.41 -17.36
C PRO A 504 9.63 -12.35 -18.58
N ILE A 505 8.61 -11.48 -18.61
CA ILE A 505 7.71 -11.36 -19.77
C ILE A 505 8.45 -11.05 -21.08
N LEU A 506 9.58 -10.35 -21.01
CA LEU A 506 10.41 -10.11 -22.20
C LEU A 506 11.04 -11.38 -22.75
N GLU A 507 11.47 -12.30 -21.87
CA GLU A 507 12.06 -13.57 -22.30
C GLU A 507 11.04 -14.45 -23.02
N TYR A 508 9.79 -14.45 -22.55
CA TYR A 508 8.69 -15.08 -23.27
C TYR A 508 8.41 -14.39 -24.61
N PHE A 509 8.33 -13.05 -24.60
CA PHE A 509 8.04 -12.28 -25.81
C PHE A 509 9.09 -12.50 -26.90
N LYS A 510 10.39 -12.42 -26.58
CA LYS A 510 11.49 -12.65 -27.54
C LYS A 510 11.32 -13.93 -28.34
N ARG A 511 10.92 -15.03 -27.68
CA ARG A 511 10.79 -16.35 -28.30
C ARG A 511 9.43 -16.60 -28.95
N LEU A 512 8.39 -15.91 -28.53
CA LEU A 512 7.01 -16.16 -28.96
C LEU A 512 6.44 -15.09 -29.91
N ALA A 513 7.14 -13.96 -30.08
CA ALA A 513 6.68 -12.81 -30.86
C ALA A 513 6.54 -13.08 -32.36
N ASN A 514 7.21 -14.11 -32.89
CA ASN A 514 7.21 -14.42 -34.32
C ASN A 514 6.08 -15.39 -34.75
N ASP A 515 5.25 -15.86 -33.81
CA ASP A 515 4.16 -16.81 -34.07
C ASP A 515 2.78 -16.13 -33.95
N GLU A 516 2.07 -16.05 -35.07
CA GLU A 516 0.77 -15.37 -35.22
C GLU A 516 -0.38 -16.07 -34.49
N ARG A 517 -0.19 -17.31 -34.04
CA ARG A 517 -1.17 -18.03 -33.21
C ARG A 517 -1.24 -17.49 -31.80
N ASN A 518 -0.16 -16.86 -31.33
CA ASN A 518 -0.07 -16.36 -29.96
C ASN A 518 -0.76 -14.99 -29.82
N LEU A 519 -1.06 -14.64 -28.57
CA LEU A 519 -1.63 -13.35 -28.19
C LEU A 519 -0.81 -12.66 -27.11
N LEU A 520 -0.50 -11.38 -27.30
CA LEU A 520 0.00 -10.47 -26.30
C LEU A 520 -1.14 -9.55 -25.82
N ALA A 521 -1.65 -9.80 -24.61
CA ALA A 521 -2.81 -9.13 -24.04
C ALA A 521 -2.40 -8.04 -23.04
N PHE A 522 -2.45 -6.78 -23.46
CA PHE A 522 -2.15 -5.63 -22.60
C PHE A 522 -3.35 -5.30 -21.70
N VAL A 523 -3.15 -5.42 -20.40
CA VAL A 523 -4.20 -5.20 -19.36
C VAL A 523 -3.87 -4.03 -18.42
N SER A 524 -2.79 -3.31 -18.71
CA SER A 524 -2.30 -2.17 -17.92
C SER A 524 -2.01 -0.97 -18.82
N TYR A 525 -2.01 0.23 -18.24
CA TYR A 525 -1.54 1.44 -18.93
C TYR A 525 -0.14 1.23 -19.50
N GLN A 526 0.12 1.75 -20.69
CA GLN A 526 1.43 1.68 -21.36
C GLN A 526 1.93 3.12 -21.55
N ALA A 527 2.87 3.52 -20.70
CA ALA A 527 3.44 4.86 -20.73
C ALA A 527 4.23 5.11 -22.03
N GLN A 528 4.31 6.38 -22.45
CA GLN A 528 5.05 6.78 -23.64
C GLN A 528 6.53 6.35 -23.52
N GLY A 529 7.12 5.88 -24.63
CA GLY A 529 8.51 5.43 -24.67
C GLY A 529 8.76 3.99 -24.16
N THR A 530 7.75 3.33 -23.59
CA THR A 530 7.86 1.90 -23.20
C THR A 530 7.80 0.98 -24.42
N LEU A 531 8.37 -0.23 -24.33
CA LEU A 531 8.27 -1.24 -25.39
C LEU A 531 6.81 -1.62 -25.66
N GLY A 532 6.03 -1.83 -24.59
CA GLY A 532 4.61 -2.16 -24.74
C GLY A 532 3.82 -1.07 -25.47
N ARG A 533 4.13 0.21 -25.23
CA ARG A 533 3.50 1.31 -25.97
C ARG A 533 3.90 1.31 -27.45
N ARG A 534 5.19 1.12 -27.75
CA ARG A 534 5.69 1.04 -29.13
C ARG A 534 5.05 -0.10 -29.93
N ILE A 535 4.83 -1.26 -29.30
CA ILE A 535 4.09 -2.38 -29.91
C ILE A 535 2.65 -1.97 -30.24
N LEU A 536 1.95 -1.34 -29.29
CA LEU A 536 0.58 -0.85 -29.50
C LEU A 536 0.49 0.21 -30.61
N ASP A 537 1.52 1.07 -30.73
CA ASP A 537 1.63 2.08 -31.78
C ASP A 537 1.97 1.47 -33.17
N GLY A 538 2.21 0.15 -33.24
CA GLY A 538 2.32 -0.61 -34.49
C GLY A 538 3.74 -0.93 -34.93
N GLU A 539 4.77 -0.66 -34.11
CA GLU A 539 6.15 -0.99 -34.45
C GLU A 539 6.34 -2.51 -34.61
N LYS A 540 6.87 -2.92 -35.77
CA LYS A 540 6.90 -4.32 -36.21
C LYS A 540 8.20 -5.07 -35.90
N SER A 541 9.26 -4.37 -35.50
CA SER A 541 10.51 -5.01 -35.14
C SER A 541 11.29 -4.22 -34.11
N PHE A 542 11.95 -4.92 -33.19
CA PHE A 542 12.76 -4.31 -32.14
C PHE A 542 14.13 -4.96 -32.06
N ILE A 543 15.12 -4.21 -31.58
CA ILE A 543 16.40 -4.76 -31.16
C ILE A 543 16.36 -4.85 -29.63
N ILE A 544 16.44 -6.07 -29.10
CA ILE A 544 16.52 -6.33 -27.66
C ILE A 544 17.74 -7.23 -27.43
N ASP A 545 18.66 -6.81 -26.57
CA ASP A 545 19.91 -7.53 -26.28
C ASP A 545 20.71 -7.90 -27.53
N SER A 546 20.76 -6.98 -28.50
CA SER A 546 21.42 -7.16 -29.81
C SER A 546 20.76 -8.17 -30.75
N GLU A 547 19.58 -8.70 -30.39
CA GLU A 547 18.79 -9.58 -31.25
C GLU A 547 17.63 -8.81 -31.90
N LYS A 548 17.42 -9.02 -33.20
CA LYS A 548 16.27 -8.47 -33.93
C LYS A 548 15.07 -9.38 -33.75
N ILE A 549 13.98 -8.82 -33.22
CA ILE A 549 12.73 -9.54 -32.96
C ILE A 549 11.64 -8.97 -33.87
N GLU A 550 11.00 -9.83 -34.64
CA GLU A 550 9.82 -9.49 -35.43
C GLU A 550 8.54 -9.69 -34.62
N VAL A 551 7.60 -8.74 -34.73
CA VAL A 551 6.31 -8.77 -34.03
C VAL A 551 5.22 -9.22 -34.98
N LYS A 552 5.03 -10.54 -35.05
CA LYS A 552 3.93 -11.21 -35.76
C LYS A 552 2.81 -11.67 -34.83
N ILE A 553 3.12 -11.87 -33.55
CA ILE A 553 2.17 -12.17 -32.49
C ILE A 553 0.99 -11.19 -32.52
N LYS A 554 -0.23 -11.70 -32.38
CA LYS A 554 -1.42 -10.85 -32.24
C LYS A 554 -1.29 -10.06 -30.94
N TYR A 555 -1.66 -8.79 -30.93
CA TYR A 555 -1.66 -8.01 -29.70
C TYR A 555 -2.95 -7.19 -29.59
N LYS A 556 -3.43 -7.04 -28.36
CA LYS A 556 -4.65 -6.30 -28.07
C LYS A 556 -4.59 -5.66 -26.69
N LYS A 557 -5.23 -4.50 -26.56
CA LYS A 557 -5.35 -3.75 -25.31
C LYS A 557 -6.75 -3.91 -24.72
N TYR A 558 -6.83 -4.13 -23.42
CA TYR A 558 -8.06 -4.33 -22.67
C TYR A 558 -8.17 -3.28 -21.55
N ASP A 559 -8.59 -2.07 -21.92
CA ASP A 559 -8.55 -0.90 -21.04
C ASP A 559 -9.47 -0.97 -19.80
N GLY A 560 -10.56 -1.75 -19.88
CA GLY A 560 -11.46 -1.96 -18.73
C GLY A 560 -10.81 -2.65 -17.53
N PHE A 561 -9.60 -3.19 -17.67
CA PHE A 561 -8.83 -3.74 -16.55
C PHE A 561 -8.05 -2.69 -15.77
N SER A 562 -8.00 -1.42 -16.16
CA SER A 562 -7.12 -0.40 -15.57
C SER A 562 -7.25 -0.19 -14.06
N GLY A 563 -6.07 0.07 -13.46
CA GLY A 563 -5.77 0.58 -12.11
C GLY A 563 -6.65 1.74 -11.65
N HIS A 564 -6.87 2.63 -12.59
CA HIS A 564 -7.21 4.01 -12.31
C HIS A 564 -8.64 4.29 -12.71
N ALA A 565 -9.22 5.27 -12.04
CA ALA A 565 -10.47 5.87 -12.41
C ALA A 565 -10.35 6.45 -13.82
N ASP A 566 -11.23 6.05 -14.73
CA ASP A 566 -11.36 6.70 -16.03
C ASP A 566 -11.95 8.11 -15.86
N ARG A 567 -12.07 8.86 -16.96
CA ARG A 567 -12.65 10.20 -16.92
C ARG A 567 -14.04 10.26 -16.30
N ARG A 568 -14.90 9.26 -16.55
CA ARG A 568 -16.26 9.19 -16.02
C ARG A 568 -16.22 8.97 -14.51
N GLU A 569 -15.34 8.09 -14.05
CA GLU A 569 -15.10 7.78 -12.65
C GLU A 569 -14.52 8.97 -11.89
N ILE A 570 -13.53 9.69 -12.44
CA ILE A 570 -12.93 10.89 -11.82
C ILE A 570 -13.98 11.98 -11.63
N LEU A 571 -14.68 12.38 -12.70
CA LEU A 571 -15.73 13.41 -12.61
C LEU A 571 -16.90 12.95 -11.73
N GLY A 572 -17.26 11.66 -11.81
CA GLY A 572 -18.27 11.05 -10.95
C GLY A 572 -17.91 11.08 -9.48
N TYR A 573 -16.64 10.82 -9.14
CA TYR A 573 -16.14 10.89 -7.78
C TYR A 573 -16.29 12.30 -7.21
N ILE A 574 -15.78 13.32 -7.94
CA ILE A 574 -15.91 14.73 -7.54
C ILE A 574 -17.39 15.13 -7.43
N LYS A 575 -18.24 14.65 -8.35
CA LYS A 575 -19.70 14.90 -8.31
C LYS A 575 -20.37 14.30 -7.07
N HIS A 576 -19.90 13.17 -6.55
CA HIS A 576 -20.51 12.49 -5.41
C HIS A 576 -19.87 12.80 -4.06
N LEU A 577 -18.74 13.52 -4.03
CA LEU A 577 -18.10 13.98 -2.80
C LEU A 577 -19.06 14.84 -1.94
N LYS A 578 -19.11 14.51 -0.66
CA LYS A 578 -19.83 15.25 0.38
C LYS A 578 -18.93 15.44 1.62
N PRO A 579 -18.67 16.68 2.07
CA PRO A 579 -19.04 17.94 1.42
C PRO A 579 -18.25 18.16 0.11
N LYS A 580 -18.67 19.16 -0.67
CA LYS A 580 -17.97 19.57 -1.87
C LYS A 580 -16.66 20.28 -1.52
N PRO A 581 -15.53 19.94 -2.15
CA PRO A 581 -14.31 20.72 -1.95
C PRO A 581 -14.49 22.13 -2.52
N LYS A 582 -13.82 23.11 -1.88
CA LYS A 582 -13.79 24.50 -2.37
C LYS A 582 -12.79 24.66 -3.52
N GLN A 583 -11.71 23.89 -3.51
CA GLN A 583 -10.68 23.89 -4.56
C GLN A 583 -10.12 22.50 -4.84
N ILE A 584 -9.64 22.28 -6.06
CA ILE A 584 -9.10 21.01 -6.53
C ILE A 584 -7.73 21.21 -7.17
N PHE A 585 -6.72 20.46 -6.72
CA PHE A 585 -5.44 20.33 -7.39
C PHE A 585 -5.39 19.04 -8.20
N VAL A 586 -5.16 19.17 -9.51
CA VAL A 586 -5.08 18.06 -10.45
C VAL A 586 -3.62 17.68 -10.66
N VAL A 587 -3.25 16.48 -10.23
CA VAL A 587 -1.88 15.95 -10.27
C VAL A 587 -1.86 14.61 -11.01
N HIS A 588 -0.70 13.96 -11.09
CA HIS A 588 -0.52 12.60 -11.60
C HIS A 588 -1.21 12.35 -12.95
N GLY A 589 -0.74 13.05 -13.98
CA GLY A 589 -1.29 12.99 -15.33
C GLY A 589 -0.55 13.93 -16.28
N GLU A 590 -0.35 13.47 -17.50
CA GLU A 590 0.42 14.16 -18.54
C GLU A 590 -0.43 15.17 -19.33
N HIS A 591 0.23 16.04 -20.11
CA HIS A 591 -0.48 16.88 -21.08
C HIS A 591 -0.99 16.03 -22.26
N PRO A 592 -2.22 16.24 -22.78
CA PRO A 592 -3.19 17.28 -22.41
C PRO A 592 -4.16 16.89 -21.28
N LYS A 593 -4.10 15.66 -20.75
CA LYS A 593 -5.11 15.07 -19.87
C LYS A 593 -5.42 15.90 -18.62
N TYR A 594 -4.40 16.35 -17.89
CA TYR A 594 -4.62 17.18 -16.69
C TYR A 594 -5.33 18.50 -17.03
N PHE A 595 -5.00 19.11 -18.17
CA PHE A 595 -5.53 20.40 -18.59
C PHE A 595 -7.01 20.28 -18.97
N GLU A 596 -7.33 19.25 -19.75
CA GLU A 596 -8.71 18.94 -20.12
C GLU A 596 -9.57 18.60 -18.90
N LEU A 597 -9.02 17.90 -17.91
CA LEU A 597 -9.71 17.62 -16.66
C LEU A 597 -9.97 18.89 -15.84
N VAL A 598 -8.97 19.78 -15.67
CA VAL A 598 -9.13 21.08 -14.99
C VAL A 598 -10.26 21.89 -15.62
N ASN A 599 -10.26 22.02 -16.95
CA ASN A 599 -11.32 22.75 -17.66
C ASN A 599 -12.70 22.12 -17.43
N SER A 600 -12.76 20.78 -17.43
CA SER A 600 -14.01 20.06 -17.20
C SER A 600 -14.54 20.24 -15.78
N ILE A 601 -13.67 20.26 -14.77
CA ILE A 601 -14.06 20.51 -13.38
C ILE A 601 -14.62 21.93 -13.24
N ARG A 602 -13.92 22.94 -13.76
CA ARG A 602 -14.36 24.34 -13.71
C ARG A 602 -15.71 24.53 -14.39
N ILE A 603 -15.86 24.05 -15.63
CA ILE A 603 -17.06 24.26 -16.44
C ILE A 603 -18.24 23.40 -15.96
N LYS A 604 -18.03 22.11 -15.70
CA LYS A 604 -19.13 21.16 -15.42
C LYS A 604 -19.51 21.07 -13.95
N LEU A 605 -18.58 21.33 -13.04
CA LEU A 605 -18.78 21.17 -11.60
C LEU A 605 -18.76 22.50 -10.84
N ASN A 606 -18.39 23.60 -11.49
CA ASN A 606 -18.30 24.94 -10.91
C ASN A 606 -17.46 24.98 -9.62
N ILE A 607 -16.30 24.32 -9.65
CA ILE A 607 -15.31 24.28 -8.56
C ILE A 607 -13.99 24.80 -9.09
N GLU A 608 -13.31 25.63 -8.28
CA GLU A 608 -11.95 26.08 -8.59
C GLU A 608 -11.01 24.89 -8.73
N ALA A 609 -10.31 24.81 -9.85
CA ALA A 609 -9.37 23.72 -10.13
C ALA A 609 -8.08 24.25 -10.73
N TYR A 610 -6.94 23.68 -10.36
CA TYR A 610 -5.64 24.07 -10.87
C TYR A 610 -4.74 22.86 -11.04
N ALA A 611 -3.94 22.82 -12.11
CA ALA A 611 -2.90 21.83 -12.31
C ALA A 611 -1.54 22.47 -11.99
N PRO A 612 -0.96 22.20 -10.80
CA PRO A 612 0.31 22.80 -10.38
C PRO A 612 1.46 22.41 -11.30
N LYS A 613 2.51 23.23 -11.27
CA LYS A 613 3.82 22.92 -11.84
C LYS A 613 4.76 22.43 -10.74
N LEU A 614 5.85 21.79 -11.15
CA LEU A 614 6.95 21.45 -10.25
C LEU A 614 7.47 22.72 -9.58
N GLY A 615 7.57 22.70 -8.25
CA GLY A 615 8.01 23.82 -7.43
C GLY A 615 6.92 24.84 -7.08
N ASP A 616 5.69 24.71 -7.60
CA ASP A 616 4.58 25.57 -7.17
C ASP A 616 4.37 25.43 -5.65
N SER A 617 4.21 26.58 -4.98
CA SER A 617 4.00 26.70 -3.53
C SER A 617 2.68 27.43 -3.31
N LEU A 618 1.62 26.69 -2.97
CA LEU A 618 0.24 27.19 -2.95
C LEU A 618 -0.28 27.29 -1.52
N LEU A 619 -0.70 28.50 -1.14
CA LEU A 619 -1.35 28.77 0.14
C LEU A 619 -2.80 28.26 0.13
N LEU A 620 -3.26 27.64 1.21
CA LEU A 620 -4.58 27.02 1.29
C LEU A 620 -5.67 27.90 1.95
N ASN A 621 -5.45 29.21 2.03
CA ASN A 621 -6.35 30.14 2.72
C ASN A 621 -7.70 30.28 2.00
N LEU A 622 -8.76 29.67 2.56
CA LEU A 622 -10.16 29.91 2.19
C LEU A 622 -11.09 29.98 3.40
#